data_AF-A0A9N8RXD2-F1
#
_entry.id   AF-A0A9N8RXD2-F1
#
_cell.length_a   1.000
_cell.length_b   1.000
_cell.length_c   1.000
_cell.angle_alpha   90.00
_cell.angle_beta   90.00
_cell.angle_gamma   90.00
#
_symmetry.space_group_name_H-M   'P 1'
#
loop_
_entity.id
_entity.type
_entity.pdbx_description
1 polymer ?
#
loop_
_entity_poly.entity_id
_entity_poly.type
_entity_poly.pdbx_seq_one_letter_code
_entity_poly.pdbx_strand_id
1 'polypeptide(L)'
;MRSTNINQQQNQLVLDFEPGLTERFTSARECVAQGVYQRGLKRVAGDLDEAPGNLSVKLSDDPVRHFSLDMFERYVEKTGDLMPIYYLVEKFLGDKRNSKQAAVEQIQELGPQLIELLKKAGLAA
;
A
#
# COMPACT_ATOMS: atom_id res chain seq x y z
N MET A 1 0.32 23.86 0.22
CA MET A 1 -0.65 24.12 1.32
C MET A 1 -0.74 22.85 2.16
N ARG A 2 -0.58 22.91 3.50
CA ARG A 2 -0.93 21.78 4.38
C ARG A 2 -2.42 21.90 4.66
N SER A 3 -3.20 20.90 4.28
CA SER A 3 -4.66 20.95 4.42
C SER A 3 -5.01 21.13 5.90
N THR A 4 -5.73 22.22 6.20
CA THR A 4 -6.13 22.59 7.55
C THR A 4 -7.54 22.04 7.73
N ASN A 5 -7.64 20.92 8.45
CA ASN A 5 -8.89 20.24 8.84
C ASN A 5 -9.67 19.54 7.70
N ILE A 6 -9.51 18.22 7.60
CA ILE A 6 -10.61 17.36 7.15
C ILE A 6 -11.48 17.11 8.38
N ASN A 7 -12.44 18.00 8.62
CA ASN A 7 -13.56 17.73 9.50
C ASN A 7 -14.83 18.19 8.76
N GLN A 8 -15.20 17.43 7.74
CA GLN A 8 -16.46 17.59 7.01
C GLN A 8 -17.22 16.28 7.17
N GLN A 9 -18.28 16.32 7.97
CA GLN A 9 -19.39 15.36 8.08
C GLN A 9 -19.07 13.90 7.69
N GLN A 10 -18.83 13.10 8.72
CA GLN A 10 -18.74 11.63 8.79
C GLN A 10 -19.32 10.85 7.59
N ASN A 11 -18.57 10.76 6.50
CA ASN A 11 -18.39 9.49 5.79
C ASN A 11 -16.98 9.02 6.13
N GLN A 12 -16.79 8.62 7.39
CA GLN A 12 -15.52 8.07 7.85
C GLN A 12 -15.29 6.77 7.08
N LEU A 13 -14.32 6.77 6.16
CA LEU A 13 -13.83 5.55 5.52
C LEU A 13 -13.02 4.77 6.56
N VAL A 14 -13.51 3.60 6.93
CA VAL A 14 -12.71 2.59 7.61
C VAL A 14 -11.98 1.82 6.51
N LEU A 15 -10.66 1.99 6.44
CA LEU A 15 -9.81 1.26 5.51
C LEU A 15 -9.16 0.11 6.28
N ASP A 16 -9.63 -1.11 6.02
CA ASP A 16 -8.99 -2.33 6.49
C ASP A 16 -8.13 -2.88 5.34
N PHE A 17 -6.80 -2.82 5.50
CA PHE A 17 -5.84 -3.31 4.51
C PHE A 17 -4.67 -3.99 5.19
N GLU A 18 -4.06 -4.93 4.48
CA GLU A 18 -2.90 -5.68 4.97
C GLU A 18 -1.72 -4.72 5.19
N PRO A 19 -1.18 -4.62 6.42
CA PRO A 19 -0.05 -3.73 6.70
C PRO A 19 1.25 -4.25 6.07
N GLY A 20 2.24 -3.35 5.92
CA GLY A 20 3.59 -3.71 5.48
C GLY A 20 3.88 -3.34 4.02
N LEU A 21 3.00 -2.57 3.36
CA LEU A 21 3.26 -2.06 2.02
C LEU A 21 4.47 -1.10 2.02
N THR A 22 4.66 -0.35 3.10
CA THR A 22 5.81 0.56 3.22
C THR A 22 7.15 -0.14 3.46
N GLU A 23 7.12 -1.40 3.89
CA GLU A 23 8.29 -2.26 4.02
C GLU A 23 8.64 -2.95 2.70
N ARG A 24 7.62 -3.29 1.91
CA ARG A 24 7.74 -3.99 0.63
C ARG A 24 8.07 -3.05 -0.54
N PHE A 25 7.67 -1.79 -0.46
CA PHE A 25 7.79 -0.82 -1.55
C PHE A 25 8.39 0.51 -1.09
N THR A 26 9.21 1.09 -1.95
CA THR A 26 9.87 2.38 -1.70
C THR A 26 9.05 3.56 -2.25
N SER A 27 8.15 3.31 -3.21
CA SER A 27 7.28 4.31 -3.83
C SER A 27 5.99 3.73 -4.39
N ALA A 28 4.98 4.58 -4.60
CA ALA A 28 3.75 4.18 -5.27
C ALA A 28 3.99 3.76 -6.73
N ARG A 29 4.99 4.37 -7.41
CA ARG A 29 5.44 3.96 -8.76
C ARG A 29 5.88 2.50 -8.77
N GLU A 30 6.57 2.04 -7.73
CA GLU A 30 7.00 0.66 -7.60
C GLU A 30 5.82 -0.31 -7.43
N CYS A 31 4.81 0.07 -6.65
CA CYS A 31 3.55 -0.70 -6.56
C CYS A 31 2.88 -0.83 -7.94
N VAL A 32 2.79 0.27 -8.70
CA VAL A 32 2.26 0.26 -10.07
C VAL A 32 3.11 -0.63 -10.97
N ALA A 33 4.44 -0.52 -10.91
CA ALA A 33 5.34 -1.33 -11.72
C ALA A 33 5.12 -2.82 -11.47
N GLN A 34 5.06 -3.25 -10.19
CA GLN A 34 4.74 -4.63 -9.85
C GLN A 34 3.39 -5.05 -10.43
N GLY A 35 2.35 -4.25 -10.23
CA GLY A 35 1.01 -4.56 -10.73
C GLY A 35 0.92 -4.61 -12.26
N VAL A 36 1.69 -3.79 -12.97
CA VAL A 36 1.82 -3.81 -14.44
C VAL A 36 2.48 -5.10 -14.90
N TYR A 37 3.61 -5.49 -14.31
CA TYR A 37 4.33 -6.70 -14.71
C TYR A 37 3.54 -7.98 -14.39
N GLN A 38 2.81 -8.03 -13.28
CA GLN A 38 1.93 -9.16 -12.94
C GLN A 38 0.78 -9.36 -13.93
N ARG A 39 0.18 -8.27 -14.43
CA ARG A 39 -0.93 -8.31 -15.40
C ARG A 39 -0.48 -8.37 -16.86
N GLY A 40 0.81 -8.18 -17.10
CA GLY A 40 1.44 -8.19 -18.41
C GLY A 40 1.62 -6.77 -18.97
N LEU A 41 2.88 -6.37 -19.14
CA LEU A 41 3.28 -5.03 -19.61
C LEU A 41 2.57 -4.62 -20.90
N LYS A 42 2.49 -5.49 -21.90
CA LYS A 42 1.89 -5.16 -23.21
C LYS A 42 0.39 -4.85 -23.09
N ARG A 43 -0.32 -5.58 -22.23
CA ARG A 43 -1.75 -5.38 -22.00
C ARG A 43 -2.00 -4.04 -21.35
N VAL A 44 -1.34 -3.78 -20.23
CA VAL A 44 -1.54 -2.54 -19.47
C VAL A 44 -1.04 -1.33 -20.25
N ALA A 45 0.03 -1.46 -21.04
CA ALA A 45 0.45 -0.39 -21.94
C ALA A 45 -0.66 -0.02 -22.94
N GLY A 46 -1.35 -1.00 -23.52
CA GLY A 46 -2.52 -0.76 -24.37
C GLY A 46 -3.65 -0.05 -23.64
N ASP A 47 -3.96 -0.46 -22.40
CA ASP A 47 -5.00 0.19 -21.58
C ASP A 47 -4.69 1.65 -21.22
N LEU A 48 -3.40 2.01 -21.23
CA LEU A 48 -2.88 3.35 -20.93
C LEU A 48 -2.55 4.19 -22.18
N ASP A 49 -2.89 3.70 -23.38
CA ASP A 49 -2.52 4.33 -24.66
C ASP A 49 -1.01 4.57 -24.81
N GLU A 50 -0.21 3.61 -24.34
CA GLU A 50 1.24 3.68 -24.30
C GLU A 50 1.92 2.56 -25.10
N ALA A 51 3.10 2.87 -25.65
CA ALA A 51 3.98 1.85 -26.17
C ALA A 51 4.59 1.05 -24.98
N PRO A 52 4.69 -0.29 -25.04
CA PRO A 52 5.21 -1.10 -23.93
C PRO A 52 6.61 -0.66 -23.44
N GLY A 53 7.50 -0.31 -24.38
CA GLY A 53 8.83 0.20 -24.04
C GLY A 53 8.79 1.56 -23.35
N ASN A 54 7.89 2.46 -23.78
CA ASN A 54 7.75 3.76 -23.14
C ASN A 54 7.19 3.63 -21.72
N LEU A 55 6.16 2.79 -21.54
CA LEU A 55 5.63 2.50 -20.22
C LEU A 55 6.70 1.88 -19.29
N SER A 56 7.49 0.92 -19.77
CA SER A 56 8.56 0.32 -18.97
C SER A 56 9.56 1.36 -18.48
N VAL A 57 9.93 2.33 -19.33
CA VAL A 57 10.84 3.40 -18.93
C VAL A 57 10.17 4.39 -17.97
N LYS A 58 8.91 4.76 -18.19
CA LYS A 58 8.17 5.61 -17.23
C LYS A 58 8.05 4.99 -15.84
N LEU A 59 7.96 3.65 -15.79
CA LEU A 59 7.90 2.87 -14.56
C LEU A 59 9.28 2.65 -13.92
N SER A 60 10.38 2.96 -14.61
CA SER A 60 11.71 2.97 -14.02
C SER A 60 12.00 4.32 -13.37
N ASP A 61 13.20 4.47 -12.79
CA ASP A 61 13.65 5.74 -12.22
C ASP A 61 14.33 6.62 -13.28
N ASP A 62 13.69 6.77 -14.45
CA ASP A 62 14.21 7.57 -15.56
C ASP A 62 14.09 9.08 -15.25
N PRO A 63 15.16 9.88 -15.46
CA PRO A 63 15.19 11.29 -15.09
C PRO A 63 14.39 12.20 -16.03
N VAL A 64 13.87 11.69 -17.15
CA VAL A 64 13.19 12.49 -18.18
C VAL A 64 11.74 12.03 -18.37
N ARG A 65 11.54 10.71 -18.47
CA ARG A 65 10.23 10.11 -18.74
C ARG A 65 9.64 9.61 -17.45
N HIS A 66 8.72 10.39 -16.89
CA HIS A 66 8.07 10.04 -15.63
C HIS A 66 6.68 9.43 -15.84
N PHE A 67 6.32 8.53 -14.92
CA PHE A 67 4.95 8.11 -14.73
C PHE A 67 4.17 9.21 -14.00
N SER A 68 3.25 9.88 -14.70
CA SER A 68 2.49 11.02 -14.16
C SER A 68 1.31 10.58 -13.28
N LEU A 69 0.74 11.53 -12.53
CA LEU A 69 -0.49 11.29 -11.75
C LEU A 69 -1.70 11.02 -12.65
N ASP A 70 -1.80 11.67 -13.81
CA ASP A 70 -2.89 11.38 -14.76
C ASP A 70 -2.82 9.92 -15.26
N MET A 71 -1.60 9.41 -15.50
CA MET A 71 -1.40 8.00 -15.85
C MET A 71 -1.70 7.08 -14.68
N PHE A 72 -1.39 7.52 -13.46
CA PHE A 72 -1.73 6.80 -12.24
C PHE A 72 -3.23 6.62 -12.08
N GLU A 73 -4.01 7.68 -12.24
CA GLU A 73 -5.47 7.62 -12.16
C GLU A 73 -6.05 6.66 -13.22
N ARG A 74 -5.62 6.79 -14.48
CA ARG A 74 -6.01 5.85 -15.54
C ARG A 74 -5.63 4.41 -15.23
N TYR A 75 -4.44 4.18 -14.67
CA TYR A 75 -4.00 2.85 -14.28
C TYR A 75 -4.94 2.24 -13.24
N VAL A 76 -5.29 3.00 -12.20
CA VAL A 76 -6.23 2.53 -11.16
C VAL A 76 -7.60 2.25 -11.77
N GLU A 77 -8.13 3.14 -12.61
CA GLU A 77 -9.42 2.96 -13.26
C GLU A 77 -9.49 1.73 -14.17
N LYS A 78 -8.44 1.50 -14.97
CA LYS A 78 -8.40 0.40 -15.95
C LYS A 78 -8.12 -0.96 -15.32
N THR A 79 -7.29 -0.98 -14.29
CA THR A 79 -6.81 -2.24 -13.69
C THR A 79 -7.53 -2.62 -12.40
N GLY A 80 -8.18 -1.66 -11.73
CA GLY A 80 -8.72 -1.82 -10.39
C GLY A 80 -7.65 -2.02 -9.31
N ASP A 81 -6.37 -1.76 -9.61
CA ASP A 81 -5.29 -1.95 -8.66
C ASP A 81 -5.23 -0.80 -7.65
N LEU A 82 -5.77 -1.06 -6.46
CA LEU A 82 -5.77 -0.11 -5.34
C LEU A 82 -4.50 -0.19 -4.47
N MET A 83 -3.60 -1.14 -4.73
CA MET A 83 -2.39 -1.33 -3.92
C MET A 83 -1.54 -0.05 -3.81
N PRO A 84 -1.29 0.73 -4.88
CA PRO A 84 -0.54 1.96 -4.76
C PRO A 84 -1.23 3.03 -3.90
N ILE A 85 -2.57 3.04 -3.86
CA ILE A 85 -3.34 3.95 -3.01
C ILE A 85 -3.20 3.53 -1.56
N TYR A 86 -3.37 2.24 -1.25
CA TYR A 86 -3.15 1.71 0.10
C TYR A 86 -1.72 1.96 0.59
N TYR A 87 -0.73 1.85 -0.31
CA TYR A 87 0.64 2.24 -0.02
C TYR A 87 0.74 3.72 0.40
N LEU A 88 0.11 4.63 -0.35
CA LEU A 88 0.13 6.06 -0.02
C LEU A 88 -0.59 6.36 1.29
N VAL A 89 -1.71 5.69 1.55
CA VAL A 89 -2.44 5.76 2.81
C VAL A 89 -1.54 5.30 3.95
N GLU A 90 -0.95 4.11 3.87
CA GLU A 90 -0.04 3.60 4.90
C GLU A 90 1.17 4.54 5.12
N LYS A 91 1.76 5.06 4.04
CA LYS A 91 2.95 5.91 4.08
C LYS A 91 2.71 7.28 4.70
N PHE A 92 1.57 7.90 4.42
CA PHE A 92 1.33 9.31 4.75
C PHE A 92 0.18 9.54 5.73
N LEU A 93 -0.79 8.64 5.79
CA LEU A 93 -1.95 8.71 6.69
C LEU A 93 -1.92 7.65 7.80
N GLY A 94 -1.08 6.61 7.65
CA GLY A 94 -0.81 5.63 8.69
C GLY A 94 -0.25 6.32 9.93
N ASP A 95 -1.04 6.32 11.00
CA ASP A 95 -0.61 6.92 12.26
C ASP A 95 0.44 6.01 12.89
N LYS A 96 1.73 6.35 12.70
CA LYS A 96 2.87 5.59 13.24
C LYS A 96 2.81 5.42 14.77
N ARG A 97 1.98 6.21 15.47
CA ARG A 97 1.67 6.04 16.89
C ARG A 97 0.62 4.96 17.13
N ASN A 98 -0.41 4.86 16.29
CA ASN A 98 -1.43 3.82 16.41
C ASN A 98 -0.88 2.43 16.07
N SER A 99 0.10 2.28 15.17
CA SER A 99 0.66 0.96 14.89
C SER A 99 1.36 0.34 16.10
N LYS A 100 2.07 1.14 16.92
CA LYS A 100 2.62 0.67 18.20
C LYS A 100 1.53 0.38 19.23
N GLN A 101 0.51 1.23 19.31
CA GLN A 101 -0.60 1.05 20.23
C GLN A 101 -1.40 -0.23 19.89
N ALA A 102 -1.75 -0.42 18.62
CA ALA A 102 -2.43 -1.59 18.09
C ALA A 102 -1.59 -2.85 18.23
N ALA A 103 -0.27 -2.79 18.02
CA ALA A 103 0.63 -3.91 18.29
C ALA A 103 0.66 -4.27 19.79
N VAL A 104 0.65 -3.28 20.68
CA VAL A 104 0.56 -3.52 22.13
C VAL A 104 -0.79 -4.13 22.51
N GLU A 105 -1.89 -3.65 21.92
CA GLU A 105 -3.24 -4.21 22.14
C GLU A 105 -3.34 -5.66 21.64
N GLN A 106 -2.81 -5.97 20.45
CA GLN A 106 -2.72 -7.35 19.97
C GLN A 106 -1.86 -8.25 20.87
N ILE A 107 -0.73 -7.75 21.38
CA ILE A 107 0.09 -8.49 22.34
C ILE A 107 -0.67 -8.74 23.64
N GLN A 108 -1.48 -7.78 24.11
CA GLN A 108 -2.31 -7.95 25.30
C GLN A 108 -3.42 -8.98 25.08
N GLU A 109 -4.01 -9.02 23.89
CA GLU A 109 -5.05 -9.99 23.53
C GLU A 109 -4.50 -11.41 23.35
N LEU A 110 -3.37 -11.55 22.65
CA LEU A 110 -2.75 -12.84 22.35
C LEU A 110 -1.86 -13.35 23.50
N GLY A 111 -1.41 -12.48 24.40
CA GLY A 111 -0.51 -12.81 25.51
C GLY A 111 -0.99 -13.97 26.37
N PRO A 112 -2.26 -13.97 26.85
CA PRO A 112 -2.80 -15.09 27.64
C PRO A 112 -2.79 -16.41 26.87
N GLN A 113 -3.17 -16.39 25.59
CA GLN A 113 -3.22 -17.60 24.75
C GLN A 113 -1.82 -18.14 24.47
N LEU A 114 -0.86 -17.26 24.22
CA LEU A 114 0.55 -17.61 24.03
C LEU A 114 1.14 -18.23 25.31
N ILE A 115 0.87 -17.66 26.48
CA ILE A 115 1.31 -18.21 27.77
C ILE A 115 0.72 -19.61 28.00
N GLU A 116 -0.55 -19.81 27.69
CA GLU A 116 -1.20 -21.12 27.84
C GLU A 116 -0.58 -22.18 26.92
N LEU A 117 -0.27 -21.81 25.67
CA LEU A 117 0.42 -22.68 24.72
C LEU A 117 1.85 -23.00 25.16
N LEU A 118 2.60 -22.02 25.68
CA LEU A 118 3.95 -22.23 26.21
C LEU A 118 3.95 -23.17 27.42
N LYS A 119 2.94 -23.06 28.31
CA LYS A 119 2.75 -24.00 29.43
C LYS A 119 2.43 -25.41 28.95
N LYS A 120 1.53 -25.56 27.96
CA LYS A 120 1.23 -26.86 27.34
C LYS A 120 2.44 -27.49 26.65
N ALA A 121 3.32 -26.67 26.09
CA ALA A 121 4.58 -27.11 25.48
C ALA A 121 5.72 -27.37 26.50
N GLY A 122 5.51 -27.07 27.79
CA GLY A 122 6.53 -27.23 28.84
C GLY A 122 7.68 -26.20 28.76
N LEU A 123 7.47 -25.09 28.04
CA LEU A 123 8.49 -24.06 27.78
C LEU A 123 8.39 -22.85 28.73
N ALA A 124 7.33 -22.77 29.54
CA ALA A 124 7.16 -21.75 30.57
C ALA A 124 6.58 -22.37 31.85
N ALA A 125 7.08 -21.95 33.02
CA ALA A 125 6.58 -22.33 34.35
C ALA A 125 5.26 -21.62 34.69
#